data_AF-A0A497N848-F1
#
_entry.id   AF-A0A497N848-F1
#
_cell.length_a   1.000
_cell.length_b   1.000
_cell.length_c   1.000
_cell.angle_alpha   90.00
_cell.angle_beta   90.00
_cell.angle_gamma   90.00
#
_symmetry.space_group_name_H-M   'P 1'
#
loop_
_entity.id
_entity.type
_entity.pdbx_description
1 polymer ?
#
loop_
_entity_poly.entity_id
_entity_poly.type
_entity_poly.pdbx_seq_one_letter_code
_entity_poly.pdbx_strand_id
1 'polypeptide(L)'
;MEVRASRAEVPRAFEVDGLRGPDLKVLEGGFEVGGRPLRPLGLRLFVGEKVLLHRCLSYGDLKLLLLDLLGSEGPTTIAFTPQYRLFREVLMGSSVWHFVKLAIMVRLLASRGVTFVHASGVGREHDAYLFTAWSDVGKTGTAVELVRAYGDELGWMSNDIAILGPGRQVLAWPSLPSRAMRPFEKVPFLRSLVVRREELLPPDTKMKMRGKLSCLFVLEQGPPGVRELKPEEAFKKLAIC
;
A
#
# COMPACT_ATOMS: atom_id res chain seq x y z
N MET A 1 3.87 24.93 2.24
CA MET A 1 2.52 24.86 2.86
C MET A 1 2.31 23.45 3.41
N GLU A 2 1.75 23.31 4.61
CA GLU A 2 1.39 22.00 5.15
C GLU A 2 0.10 21.51 4.49
N VAL A 3 0.09 20.27 4.02
CA VAL A 3 -1.05 19.70 3.28
C VAL A 3 -1.75 18.67 4.15
N ARG A 4 -3.08 18.78 4.31
CA ARG A 4 -3.87 17.81 5.06
C ARG A 4 -3.86 16.45 4.36
N ALA A 5 -3.45 15.42 5.09
CA ALA A 5 -3.38 14.03 4.60
C ALA A 5 -4.73 13.29 4.60
N SER A 6 -5.86 14.00 4.49
CA SER A 6 -7.21 13.39 4.56
C SER A 6 -7.51 12.39 3.44
N ARG A 7 -6.63 12.27 2.45
CA ARG A 7 -6.71 11.30 1.34
C ARG A 7 -5.81 10.07 1.53
N ALA A 8 -5.00 10.01 2.58
CA ALA A 8 -4.16 8.85 2.83
C ALA A 8 -5.00 7.72 3.46
N GLU A 9 -5.01 6.54 2.83
CA GLU A 9 -5.58 5.34 3.44
C GLU A 9 -4.68 4.86 4.58
N VAL A 10 -5.22 4.83 5.80
CA VAL A 10 -4.51 4.37 7.01
C VAL A 10 -5.21 3.13 7.57
N PRO A 11 -4.48 2.06 7.95
CA PRO A 11 -5.10 0.86 8.52
C PRO A 11 -5.91 1.15 9.77
N ARG A 12 -7.23 0.94 9.67
CA ARG A 12 -8.14 1.06 10.80
C ARG A 12 -7.79 0.10 11.94
N ALA A 13 -7.04 -0.96 11.66
CA ALA A 13 -6.51 -1.87 12.68
C ALA A 13 -5.56 -1.18 13.68
N PHE A 14 -5.03 0.00 13.35
CA PHE A 14 -4.19 0.83 14.21
C PHE A 14 -4.87 2.13 14.66
N GLU A 15 -6.18 2.27 14.46
CA GLU A 15 -6.95 3.41 14.95
C GLU A 15 -6.95 3.42 16.49
N VAL A 16 -6.76 4.61 17.07
CA VAL A 16 -6.67 4.84 18.52
C VAL A 16 -7.51 6.06 18.90
N ASP A 17 -8.02 6.10 20.13
CA ASP A 17 -8.97 7.13 20.59
C ASP A 17 -8.38 8.54 20.69
N GLY A 18 -7.05 8.69 20.64
CA GLY A 18 -6.39 9.99 20.71
C GLY A 18 -4.98 9.98 20.15
N LEU A 19 -4.60 11.10 19.51
CA LEU A 19 -3.25 11.34 19.01
C LEU A 19 -2.50 12.27 19.97
N ARG A 20 -1.25 11.90 20.31
CA ARG A 20 -0.38 12.73 21.17
C ARG A 20 0.40 13.80 20.40
N GLY A 21 0.51 13.63 19.08
CA GLY A 21 1.24 14.52 18.17
C GLY A 21 1.33 13.89 16.77
N PRO A 22 1.74 14.66 15.75
CA PRO A 22 1.88 14.13 14.41
C PRO A 22 3.12 13.24 14.30
N ASP A 23 2.93 12.03 13.79
CA ASP A 23 4.01 11.11 13.41
C ASP A 23 4.61 11.44 12.05
N LEU A 24 3.81 12.10 11.19
CA LEU A 24 4.15 12.39 9.80
C LEU A 24 3.81 13.85 9.51
N LYS A 25 4.68 14.51 8.76
CA LYS A 25 4.49 15.88 8.27
C LYS A 25 4.57 15.87 6.75
N VAL A 26 3.53 16.38 6.09
CA VAL A 26 3.47 16.46 4.61
C VAL A 26 3.53 17.92 4.17
N LEU A 27 4.51 18.24 3.34
CA LEU A 27 4.80 19.60 2.89
C LEU A 27 4.77 19.70 1.37
N GLU A 28 4.08 20.70 0.85
CA GLU A 28 4.16 21.09 -0.57
C GLU A 28 4.76 22.49 -0.69
N GLY A 29 5.83 22.61 -1.49
CA GLY A 29 6.52 23.89 -1.73
C GLY A 29 7.95 23.72 -2.20
N GLY A 30 8.62 24.85 -2.42
CA GLY A 30 10.06 24.85 -2.65
C GLY A 30 10.83 24.51 -1.37
N PHE A 31 11.90 23.75 -1.49
CA PHE A 31 12.80 23.43 -0.39
C PHE A 31 14.23 23.25 -0.92
N GLU A 32 15.18 23.68 -0.10
CA GLU A 32 16.59 23.40 -0.31
C GLU A 32 16.98 22.18 0.52
N VAL A 33 17.73 21.27 -0.10
CA VAL A 33 18.35 20.17 0.63
C VAL A 33 19.74 20.67 1.01
N GLY A 34 19.91 21.07 2.27
CA GLY A 34 21.16 21.64 2.78
C GLY A 34 22.37 20.71 2.59
N GLY A 35 23.58 21.23 2.84
CA GLY A 35 24.89 20.64 2.52
C GLY A 35 25.28 19.29 3.15
N ARG A 36 24.30 18.42 3.45
CA ARG A 36 24.55 17.02 3.77
C ARG A 36 25.13 16.30 2.54
N PRO A 37 26.19 15.49 2.69
CA PRO A 37 26.75 14.74 1.58
C PRO A 37 25.75 13.66 1.15
N LEU A 38 25.02 13.92 0.08
CA LEU A 38 24.14 12.93 -0.54
C LEU A 38 24.93 12.09 -1.53
N ARG A 39 24.80 10.77 -1.44
CA ARG A 39 25.36 9.83 -2.42
C ARG A 39 24.32 9.55 -3.51
N PRO A 40 24.66 9.72 -4.80
CA PRO A 40 23.74 9.35 -5.87
C PRO A 40 23.57 7.82 -5.91
N LEU A 41 22.33 7.37 -6.03
CA LEU A 41 21.94 5.99 -6.31
C LEU A 41 21.13 5.98 -7.61
N GLY A 42 21.74 5.52 -8.70
CA GLY A 42 21.16 5.71 -10.03
C GLY A 42 21.04 7.20 -10.41
N LEU A 43 20.34 7.48 -11.51
CA LEU A 43 20.35 8.82 -12.12
C LEU A 43 19.49 9.87 -11.40
N ARG A 44 18.62 9.47 -10.46
CA ARG A 44 17.55 10.34 -9.92
C ARG A 44 17.32 10.21 -8.42
N LEU A 45 17.95 9.23 -7.78
CA LEU A 45 17.80 9.01 -6.35
C LEU A 45 19.11 9.40 -5.66
N PHE A 46 18.99 10.06 -4.53
CA PHE A 46 20.08 10.54 -3.72
C PHE A 46 19.81 10.11 -2.29
N VAL A 47 20.79 9.49 -1.64
CA VAL A 47 20.64 8.95 -0.30
C VAL A 47 21.72 9.50 0.60
N GLY A 48 21.31 9.95 1.78
CA GLY A 48 22.18 10.35 2.87
C GLY A 48 21.66 9.80 4.18
N GLU A 49 22.33 10.17 5.27
CA GLU A 49 21.91 9.76 6.60
C GLU A 49 20.50 10.29 6.90
N LYS A 50 19.54 9.36 7.06
CA LYS A 50 18.10 9.61 7.28
C LYS A 50 17.40 10.42 6.17
N VAL A 51 18.03 10.60 5.02
CA VAL A 51 17.50 11.41 3.92
C VAL A 51 17.45 10.60 2.64
N LEU A 52 16.28 10.59 2.01
CA LEU A 52 16.10 10.08 0.67
C LEU A 52 15.50 11.20 -0.19
N LEU A 53 16.22 11.56 -1.24
CA LEU A 53 15.84 12.61 -2.17
C LEU A 53 15.71 12.01 -3.57
N HIS A 54 14.54 12.15 -4.15
CA HIS A 54 14.30 11.83 -5.54
C HIS A 54 14.18 13.11 -6.36
N ARG A 55 15.13 13.32 -7.28
CA ARG A 55 15.14 14.43 -8.24
C ARG A 55 14.92 13.90 -9.64
N CYS A 56 13.86 14.34 -10.30
CA CYS A 56 13.73 14.10 -11.73
C CYS A 56 14.39 15.27 -12.48
N LEU A 57 15.45 15.00 -13.24
CA LEU A 57 16.20 16.02 -14.01
C LEU A 57 15.47 16.48 -15.28
N SER A 58 14.24 16.01 -15.48
CA SER A 58 13.42 16.31 -16.65
C SER A 58 12.27 17.23 -16.24
N TYR A 59 12.10 18.36 -16.93
CA TYR A 59 10.99 19.31 -16.78
C TYR A 59 10.82 19.99 -15.41
N GLY A 60 11.51 21.11 -15.20
CA GLY A 60 11.30 22.00 -14.05
C GLY A 60 11.83 21.45 -12.72
N ASP A 61 11.35 21.99 -11.61
CA ASP A 61 11.83 21.61 -10.27
C ASP A 61 11.05 20.40 -9.71
N LEU A 62 11.35 19.19 -10.17
CA LEU A 62 10.69 17.96 -9.71
C LEU A 62 11.48 17.29 -8.58
N LYS A 63 11.14 17.61 -7.33
CA LYS A 63 11.79 17.05 -6.15
C LYS A 63 10.80 16.41 -5.19
N LEU A 64 11.19 15.27 -4.64
CA LEU A 64 10.60 14.63 -3.47
C LEU A 64 11.70 14.40 -2.44
N LEU A 65 11.45 14.80 -1.20
CA LEU A 65 12.29 14.58 -0.05
C LEU A 65 11.53 13.75 0.99
N LEU A 66 12.15 12.66 1.41
CA LEU A 66 11.75 11.85 2.56
C LEU A 66 12.84 11.99 3.63
N LEU A 67 12.47 12.50 4.80
CA LEU A 67 13.39 12.75 5.90
C LEU A 67 12.94 12.02 7.16
N ASP A 68 13.90 11.36 7.80
CA ASP A 68 13.73 10.57 9.02
C ASP A 68 12.57 9.57 8.91
N LEU A 69 12.65 8.66 7.93
CA LEU A 69 11.64 7.62 7.70
C LEU A 69 11.40 6.71 8.91
N LEU A 70 12.35 6.64 9.85
CA LEU A 70 12.23 5.87 11.08
C LEU A 70 11.61 6.66 12.24
N GLY A 71 11.49 7.99 12.12
CA GLY A 71 10.97 8.85 13.19
C GLY A 71 11.88 8.94 14.41
N SER A 72 13.19 8.82 14.21
CA SER A 72 14.17 8.82 15.30
C SER A 72 14.40 10.19 15.95
N GLU A 73 14.09 11.28 15.24
CA GLU A 73 14.32 12.67 15.67
C GLU A 73 13.02 13.50 15.67
N GLY A 74 11.87 12.88 15.38
CA GLY A 74 10.57 13.53 15.35
C GLY A 74 9.65 13.00 14.25
N PRO A 75 8.72 13.83 13.73
CA PRO A 75 7.85 13.41 12.65
C PRO A 75 8.62 13.15 11.35
N THR A 76 8.30 12.04 10.68
CA THR A 76 8.82 11.77 9.33
C THR A 76 8.30 12.87 8.41
N THR A 77 9.20 13.53 7.69
CA THR A 77 8.84 14.60 6.77
C THR A 77 8.80 14.08 5.34
N ILE A 78 7.67 14.30 4.68
CA ILE A 78 7.46 14.04 3.26
C ILE A 78 7.24 15.39 2.60
N ALA A 79 8.25 15.87 1.87
CA ALA A 79 8.18 17.15 1.18
C ALA A 79 8.28 16.95 -0.34
N PHE A 80 7.48 17.67 -1.11
CA PHE A 80 7.55 17.64 -2.57
C PHE A 80 7.23 19.01 -3.16
N THR A 81 7.76 19.26 -4.35
CA THR A 81 7.44 20.49 -5.09
C THR A 81 6.06 20.38 -5.74
N PRO A 82 5.36 21.50 -5.97
CA PRO A 82 4.07 21.49 -6.67
C PRO A 82 4.13 20.80 -8.05
N GLN A 83 5.22 21.02 -8.77
CA GLN A 83 5.49 20.40 -10.06
C GLN A 83 5.62 18.88 -9.93
N TYR A 84 6.25 18.39 -8.84
CA TYR A 84 6.35 16.97 -8.57
C TYR A 84 4.96 16.34 -8.35
N ARG A 85 4.06 17.01 -7.62
CA ARG A 85 2.68 16.53 -7.45
C ARG A 85 1.94 16.47 -8.78
N LEU A 86 1.99 17.53 -9.58
CA LEU A 86 1.36 17.56 -10.89
C LEU A 86 1.89 16.45 -11.81
N PHE A 87 3.21 16.31 -11.89
CA PHE A 87 3.86 15.26 -12.66
C PHE A 87 3.38 13.87 -12.23
N ARG A 88 3.36 13.60 -10.92
CA ARG A 88 3.00 12.29 -10.41
C ARG A 88 1.50 11.99 -10.59
N GLU A 89 0.63 12.93 -10.22
CA GLU A 89 -0.81 12.71 -10.21
C GLU A 89 -1.43 12.78 -11.61
N VAL A 90 -1.00 13.72 -12.44
CA VAL A 90 -1.57 13.93 -13.79
C VAL A 90 -0.81 13.13 -14.85
N LEU A 91 0.52 13.24 -14.90
CA LEU A 91 1.28 12.59 -15.98
C LEU A 91 1.50 11.10 -15.71
N MET A 92 1.84 10.72 -14.48
CA MET A 92 2.09 9.33 -14.10
C MET A 92 0.84 8.62 -13.58
N GLY A 93 -0.25 9.34 -13.25
CA GLY A 93 -1.47 8.73 -12.73
C GLY A 93 -1.32 8.08 -11.36
N SER A 94 -0.32 8.50 -10.59
CA SER A 94 0.02 7.95 -9.29
C SER A 94 -0.12 9.00 -8.20
N SER A 95 -0.74 8.64 -7.08
CA SER A 95 -0.93 9.60 -5.99
C SER A 95 0.37 9.86 -5.22
N VAL A 96 0.60 11.12 -4.82
CA VAL A 96 1.69 11.47 -3.87
C VAL A 96 1.45 10.85 -2.49
N TRP A 97 0.19 10.56 -2.14
CA TRP A 97 -0.19 9.94 -0.86
C TRP A 97 0.37 8.52 -0.69
N HIS A 98 0.80 7.86 -1.78
CA HIS A 98 1.55 6.60 -1.70
C HIS A 98 2.83 6.73 -0.85
N PHE A 99 3.42 7.92 -0.72
CA PHE A 99 4.58 8.11 0.14
C PHE A 99 4.23 8.14 1.62
N VAL A 100 3.04 8.60 1.99
CA VAL A 100 2.54 8.48 3.37
C VAL A 100 2.40 7.01 3.71
N LYS A 101 1.80 6.23 2.81
CA LYS A 101 1.69 4.77 2.94
C LYS A 101 3.05 4.10 3.07
N LEU A 102 4.02 4.46 2.22
CA LEU A 102 5.41 3.97 2.31
C LEU A 102 6.04 4.28 3.67
N ALA A 103 5.90 5.52 4.16
CA ALA A 103 6.46 5.91 5.44
C ALA A 103 5.84 5.14 6.61
N ILE A 104 4.52 4.93 6.58
CA ILE A 104 3.81 4.06 7.54
C ILE A 104 4.37 2.64 7.47
N MET A 105 4.53 2.09 6.27
CA MET A 105 5.05 0.73 6.08
C MET A 105 6.46 0.58 6.63
N VAL A 106 7.36 1.50 6.31
CA VAL A 106 8.75 1.50 6.80
C VAL A 106 8.79 1.58 8.34
N ARG A 107 8.00 2.46 8.95
CA ARG A 107 7.92 2.59 10.41
C ARG A 107 7.41 1.33 11.07
N LEU A 108 6.32 0.77 10.56
CA LEU A 108 5.74 -0.46 11.09
C LEU A 108 6.73 -1.63 10.98
N LEU A 109 7.42 -1.75 9.85
CA LEU A 109 8.47 -2.76 9.67
C LEU A 109 9.60 -2.61 10.70
N ALA A 110 10.14 -1.39 10.84
CA ALA A 110 11.28 -1.14 11.71
C ALA A 110 10.93 -1.22 13.21
N SER A 111 9.75 -0.76 13.63
CA SER A 111 9.40 -0.61 15.05
C SER A 111 8.56 -1.75 15.62
N ARG A 112 7.82 -2.48 14.78
CA ARG A 112 6.87 -3.53 15.23
C ARG A 112 7.17 -4.90 14.67
N GLY A 113 8.20 -5.04 13.84
CA GLY A 113 8.56 -6.32 13.21
C GLY A 113 7.43 -6.90 12.36
N VAL A 114 6.59 -6.03 11.77
CA VAL A 114 5.53 -6.45 10.85
C VAL A 114 5.99 -6.30 9.40
N THR A 115 5.59 -7.21 8.53
CA THR A 115 5.83 -7.12 7.09
C THR A 115 4.52 -6.96 6.32
N PHE A 116 4.61 -6.74 5.02
CA PHE A 116 3.48 -6.55 4.13
C PHE A 116 3.51 -7.61 3.06
N VAL A 117 2.34 -8.13 2.70
CA VAL A 117 2.19 -9.06 1.58
C VAL A 117 1.17 -8.51 0.60
N HIS A 118 1.50 -8.60 -0.69
CA HIS A 118 0.56 -8.27 -1.76
C HIS A 118 -0.46 -9.40 -1.89
N ALA A 119 -1.58 -9.27 -1.16
CA ALA A 119 -2.59 -10.32 -1.08
C ALA A 119 -4.00 -9.76 -0.82
N SER A 120 -4.96 -10.43 -1.44
CA SER A 120 -6.36 -10.35 -1.02
C SER A 120 -6.59 -11.31 0.14
N GLY A 121 -7.50 -10.98 1.04
CA GLY A 121 -7.68 -11.74 2.28
C GLY A 121 -9.13 -11.84 2.70
N VAL A 122 -9.48 -12.99 3.25
CA VAL A 122 -10.76 -13.24 3.93
C VAL A 122 -10.49 -13.84 5.31
N GLY A 123 -11.44 -13.71 6.23
CA GLY A 123 -11.31 -14.26 7.58
C GLY A 123 -12.57 -14.97 8.05
N ARG A 124 -12.37 -16.10 8.72
CA ARG A 124 -13.43 -16.86 9.42
C ARG A 124 -13.08 -16.87 10.89
N GLU A 125 -13.97 -16.39 11.75
CA GLU A 125 -13.70 -16.32 13.21
C GLU A 125 -12.34 -15.68 13.53
N HIS A 126 -11.36 -16.47 13.98
CA HIS A 126 -9.98 -16.10 14.32
C HIS A 126 -8.97 -16.40 13.20
N ASP A 127 -9.36 -17.09 12.16
CA ASP A 127 -8.51 -17.51 11.06
C ASP A 127 -8.52 -16.50 9.92
N ALA A 128 -7.35 -16.33 9.29
CA ALA A 128 -7.14 -15.51 8.12
C ALA A 128 -6.59 -16.37 6.97
N TYR A 129 -7.17 -16.17 5.79
CA TYR A 129 -6.77 -16.83 4.55
C TYR A 129 -6.36 -15.76 3.55
N LEU A 130 -5.12 -15.85 3.07
CA LEU A 130 -4.54 -14.87 2.17
C LEU A 130 -4.30 -15.48 0.78
N PHE A 131 -4.56 -14.69 -0.26
CA PHE A 131 -4.41 -15.05 -1.66
C PHE A 131 -3.42 -14.09 -2.31
N THR A 132 -2.23 -14.59 -2.62
CA THR A 132 -1.17 -13.86 -3.33
C THR A 132 -0.95 -14.45 -4.70
N ALA A 133 -0.47 -13.63 -5.63
CA ALA A 133 -0.31 -13.95 -7.04
C ALA A 133 0.27 -12.72 -7.76
N TRP A 134 0.69 -12.92 -8.99
CA TRP A 134 0.88 -11.84 -9.96
C TRP A 134 -0.41 -11.03 -10.21
N SER A 135 -0.27 -9.86 -10.81
CA SER A 135 -1.40 -9.06 -11.31
C SER A 135 -2.25 -9.88 -12.29
N ASP A 136 -3.56 -9.63 -12.28
CA ASP A 136 -4.54 -10.23 -13.20
C ASP A 136 -4.72 -11.77 -13.12
N VAL A 137 -4.13 -12.44 -12.12
CA VAL A 137 -4.36 -13.87 -11.87
C VAL A 137 -5.71 -14.13 -11.17
N GLY A 138 -6.27 -13.12 -10.49
CA GLY A 138 -7.61 -13.20 -9.89
C GLY A 138 -7.68 -13.20 -8.37
N LYS A 139 -6.63 -12.78 -7.63
CA LYS A 139 -6.60 -12.68 -6.14
C LYS A 139 -7.89 -12.07 -5.56
N THR A 140 -8.21 -10.86 -6.02
CA THR A 140 -9.38 -10.11 -5.57
C THR A 140 -10.67 -10.83 -5.94
N GLY A 141 -10.76 -11.35 -7.17
CA GLY A 141 -11.92 -12.08 -7.66
C GLY A 141 -12.22 -13.31 -6.80
N THR A 142 -11.21 -14.15 -6.57
CA THR A 142 -11.32 -15.32 -5.70
C THR A 142 -11.78 -14.95 -4.29
N ALA A 143 -11.18 -13.94 -3.67
CA ALA A 143 -11.57 -13.51 -2.33
C ALA A 143 -13.01 -12.98 -2.27
N VAL A 144 -13.44 -12.19 -3.27
CA VAL A 144 -14.81 -11.67 -3.36
C VAL A 144 -15.82 -12.79 -3.55
N GLU A 145 -15.56 -13.74 -4.45
CA GLU A 145 -16.46 -14.87 -4.70
C GLU A 145 -16.56 -15.80 -3.49
N LEU A 146 -15.49 -15.97 -2.71
CA LEU A 146 -15.55 -16.68 -1.44
C LEU A 146 -16.46 -15.98 -0.42
N VAL A 147 -16.34 -14.66 -0.27
CA VAL A 147 -17.25 -13.89 0.61
C VAL A 147 -18.70 -14.02 0.16
N ARG A 148 -18.96 -13.96 -1.17
CA ARG A 148 -20.32 -14.13 -1.71
C ARG A 148 -20.87 -15.53 -1.48
N ALA A 149 -20.06 -16.57 -1.66
CA ALA A 149 -20.47 -17.96 -1.55
C ALA A 149 -20.74 -18.38 -0.10
N TYR A 150 -19.95 -17.88 0.86
CA TYR A 150 -20.03 -18.27 2.27
C TYR A 150 -20.70 -17.22 3.17
N GLY A 151 -21.14 -16.09 2.59
CA GLY A 151 -21.92 -15.06 3.25
C GLY A 151 -21.36 -14.66 4.62
N ASP A 152 -22.19 -14.81 5.66
CA ASP A 152 -21.88 -14.40 7.02
C ASP A 152 -20.73 -15.16 7.70
N GLU A 153 -20.30 -16.30 7.15
CA GLU A 153 -19.20 -17.11 7.68
C GLU A 153 -17.83 -16.52 7.36
N LEU A 154 -17.70 -15.82 6.23
CA LEU A 154 -16.46 -15.20 5.78
C LEU A 154 -16.58 -13.68 5.73
N GLY A 155 -15.68 -13.01 6.45
CA GLY A 155 -15.53 -11.57 6.35
C GLY A 155 -14.38 -11.16 5.44
N TRP A 156 -14.51 -10.00 4.81
CA TRP A 156 -13.45 -9.39 4.01
C TRP A 156 -12.33 -8.83 4.88
N MET A 157 -11.07 -9.09 4.51
CA MET A 157 -9.91 -8.60 5.27
C MET A 157 -9.02 -7.64 4.46
N SER A 158 -8.68 -7.95 3.21
CA SER A 158 -7.81 -7.07 2.42
C SER A 158 -8.03 -7.24 0.92
N ASN A 159 -7.81 -6.17 0.14
CA ASN A 159 -7.75 -6.27 -1.32
C ASN A 159 -6.34 -6.54 -1.85
N ASP A 160 -5.40 -5.66 -1.52
CA ASP A 160 -4.07 -5.64 -2.15
C ASP A 160 -2.93 -5.71 -1.14
N ILE A 161 -3.19 -5.38 0.12
CA ILE A 161 -2.16 -5.40 1.15
C ILE A 161 -2.74 -6.02 2.40
N ALA A 162 -2.10 -7.06 2.89
CA ALA A 162 -2.27 -7.55 4.25
C ALA A 162 -0.99 -7.28 5.04
N ILE A 163 -1.15 -7.03 6.33
CA ILE A 163 -0.03 -6.80 7.25
C ILE A 163 0.18 -8.10 8.02
N LEU A 164 1.39 -8.63 7.99
CA LEU A 164 1.79 -9.84 8.71
C LEU A 164 2.65 -9.47 9.90
N GLY A 165 2.25 -9.89 11.09
CA GLY A 165 2.99 -9.68 12.33
C GLY A 165 3.53 -10.97 12.94
N PRO A 166 4.27 -10.85 14.06
CA PRO A 166 4.74 -12.00 14.84
C PRO A 166 3.59 -12.96 15.21
N GLY A 167 3.91 -14.24 15.40
CA GLY A 167 2.93 -15.24 15.84
C GLY A 167 1.82 -15.56 14.83
N ARG A 168 2.09 -15.37 13.53
CA ARG A 168 1.13 -15.52 12.42
C ARG A 168 -0.01 -14.50 12.47
N GLN A 169 0.16 -13.35 13.12
CA GLN A 169 -0.88 -12.31 13.13
C GLN A 169 -1.10 -11.74 11.72
N VAL A 170 -2.35 -11.53 11.33
CA VAL A 170 -2.74 -10.82 10.12
C VAL A 170 -3.61 -9.62 10.51
N LEU A 171 -3.28 -8.44 9.96
CA LEU A 171 -4.09 -7.23 10.10
C LEU A 171 -4.52 -6.73 8.72
N ALA A 172 -5.75 -6.26 8.64
CA ALA A 172 -6.33 -5.67 7.44
C ALA A 172 -5.69 -4.32 7.10
N TRP A 173 -5.38 -4.10 5.81
CA TRP A 173 -5.25 -2.75 5.24
C TRP A 173 -6.64 -2.33 4.71
N PRO A 174 -7.11 -1.09 4.92
CA PRO A 174 -8.46 -0.71 4.57
C PRO A 174 -8.51 -0.44 3.07
N SER A 175 -8.80 -1.48 2.30
CA SER A 175 -9.12 -1.35 0.89
C SER A 175 -10.29 -2.25 0.55
N LEU A 176 -11.33 -1.61 0.00
CA LEU A 176 -12.49 -2.31 -0.54
C LEU A 176 -12.27 -2.51 -2.04
N PRO A 177 -12.57 -3.72 -2.55
CA PRO A 177 -12.45 -3.99 -3.96
C PRO A 177 -13.58 -3.27 -4.69
N SER A 178 -13.23 -2.50 -5.71
CA SER A 178 -14.23 -1.82 -6.55
C SER A 178 -13.84 -1.93 -8.01
N ARG A 179 -14.82 -2.15 -8.87
CA ARG A 179 -14.66 -2.06 -10.32
C ARG A 179 -14.98 -0.63 -10.73
N ALA A 180 -13.98 0.04 -11.30
CA ALA A 180 -14.12 1.39 -11.81
C ALA A 180 -13.97 1.39 -13.34
N MET A 181 -14.95 1.94 -14.07
CA MET A 181 -14.84 2.15 -15.51
C MET A 181 -14.09 3.46 -15.77
N ARG A 182 -12.89 3.33 -16.36
CA ARG A 182 -12.00 4.44 -16.69
C ARG A 182 -11.77 4.49 -18.20
N PRO A 183 -12.69 5.08 -18.99
CA PRO A 183 -12.62 5.04 -20.45
C PRO A 183 -11.37 5.73 -21.02
N PHE A 184 -10.73 6.60 -20.24
CA PHE A 184 -9.57 7.39 -20.67
C PHE A 184 -8.29 7.06 -19.88
N GLU A 185 -8.12 5.82 -19.41
CA GLU A 185 -6.96 5.40 -18.61
C GLU A 185 -5.60 5.74 -19.28
N LYS A 186 -5.55 5.70 -20.61
CA LYS A 186 -4.35 6.04 -21.40
C LYS A 186 -4.09 7.54 -21.57
N VAL A 187 -5.06 8.41 -21.25
CA VAL A 187 -4.95 9.86 -21.45
C VAL A 187 -4.58 10.53 -20.12
N PRO A 188 -3.39 11.15 -19.98
CA PRO A 188 -2.88 11.72 -18.73
C PRO A 188 -3.86 12.58 -17.92
N PHE A 189 -4.54 13.52 -18.57
CA PHE A 189 -5.46 14.45 -17.91
C PHE A 189 -6.89 13.92 -17.75
N LEU A 190 -7.23 12.76 -18.35
CA LEU A 190 -8.55 12.14 -18.25
C LEU A 190 -8.54 10.78 -17.53
N ARG A 191 -7.37 10.22 -17.19
CA ARG A 191 -7.25 8.88 -16.57
C ARG A 191 -7.90 8.76 -15.20
N SER A 192 -8.04 9.87 -14.49
CA SER A 192 -8.73 9.92 -13.19
C SER A 192 -10.25 9.97 -13.34
N LEU A 193 -10.78 10.15 -14.54
CA LEU A 193 -12.22 10.16 -14.79
C LEU A 193 -12.77 8.74 -14.60
N VAL A 194 -13.54 8.58 -13.52
CA VAL A 194 -14.28 7.35 -13.23
C VAL A 194 -15.73 7.60 -13.62
N VAL A 195 -16.21 6.92 -14.66
CA VAL A 195 -17.58 7.08 -15.15
C VAL A 195 -18.58 6.24 -14.35
N ARG A 196 -18.14 5.08 -13.87
CA ARG A 196 -18.94 4.20 -13.02
C ARG A 196 -18.03 3.51 -12.01
N ARG A 197 -18.43 3.50 -10.74
CA ARG A 197 -17.77 2.73 -9.68
C ARG A 197 -18.79 1.80 -9.06
N GLU A 198 -18.45 0.53 -9.01
CA GLU A 198 -19.27 -0.52 -8.41
C GLU A 198 -18.44 -1.24 -7.35
N GLU A 199 -18.98 -1.33 -6.14
CA GLU A 199 -18.38 -2.13 -5.08
C GLU A 199 -18.60 -3.61 -5.39
N LEU A 200 -17.54 -4.41 -5.24
CA LEU A 200 -17.60 -5.83 -5.60
C LEU A 200 -18.13 -6.68 -4.45
N LEU A 201 -18.07 -6.17 -3.23
CA LEU A 201 -18.57 -6.85 -2.04
C LEU A 201 -20.09 -6.59 -1.86
N PRO A 202 -20.84 -7.57 -1.33
CA PRO A 202 -22.19 -7.33 -0.82
C PRO A 202 -22.21 -6.18 0.21
N PRO A 203 -23.28 -5.36 0.28
CA PRO A 203 -23.37 -4.21 1.19
C PRO A 203 -23.17 -4.56 2.67
N ASP A 204 -23.64 -5.73 3.10
CA ASP A 204 -23.60 -6.18 4.49
C ASP A 204 -22.35 -7.02 4.82
N THR A 205 -21.31 -6.94 3.98
CA THR A 205 -20.09 -7.72 4.18
C THR A 205 -19.40 -7.33 5.48
N LYS A 206 -19.22 -8.31 6.37
CA LYS A 206 -18.47 -8.12 7.61
C LYS A 206 -16.99 -7.89 7.32
N MET A 207 -16.43 -6.86 7.94
CA MET A 207 -14.99 -6.58 7.87
C MET A 207 -14.24 -7.33 8.97
N LYS A 208 -13.22 -8.09 8.58
CA LYS A 208 -12.31 -8.79 9.48
C LYS A 208 -11.01 -8.03 9.59
N MET A 209 -10.89 -7.22 10.64
CA MET A 209 -9.73 -6.35 10.83
C MET A 209 -8.47 -7.10 11.28
N ARG A 210 -8.63 -8.25 11.94
CA ARG A 210 -7.54 -9.03 12.53
C ARG A 210 -7.84 -10.54 12.44
N GLY A 211 -6.80 -11.35 12.38
CA GLY A 211 -6.87 -12.81 12.44
C GLY A 211 -5.49 -13.45 12.58
N LYS A 212 -5.44 -14.78 12.55
CA LYS A 212 -4.23 -15.58 12.54
C LYS A 212 -4.12 -16.27 11.18
N LEU A 213 -2.97 -16.14 10.51
CA LEU A 213 -2.75 -16.73 9.20
C LEU A 213 -2.85 -18.25 9.29
N SER A 214 -3.92 -18.80 8.74
CA SER A 214 -4.16 -20.24 8.74
C SER A 214 -3.67 -20.86 7.45
N CYS A 215 -3.89 -20.20 6.31
CA CYS A 215 -3.32 -20.61 5.02
C CYS A 215 -2.96 -19.40 4.15
N LEU A 216 -1.90 -19.55 3.35
CA LEU A 216 -1.48 -18.61 2.31
C LEU A 216 -1.51 -19.34 0.96
N PHE A 217 -2.44 -18.93 0.10
CA PHE A 217 -2.61 -19.47 -1.23
C PHE A 217 -1.81 -18.64 -2.23
N VAL A 218 -0.94 -19.29 -3.01
CA VAL A 218 -0.27 -18.69 -4.16
C VAL A 218 -1.04 -19.09 -5.41
N LEU A 219 -1.75 -18.15 -6.03
CA LEU A 219 -2.52 -18.40 -7.24
C LEU A 219 -1.63 -18.23 -8.48
N GLU A 220 -1.79 -19.13 -9.45
CA GLU A 220 -1.06 -19.12 -10.71
C GLU A 220 -2.02 -19.39 -11.86
N GLN A 221 -1.71 -18.85 -13.04
CA GLN A 221 -2.43 -19.24 -14.26
C GLN A 221 -1.99 -20.64 -14.68
N GLY A 222 -2.94 -21.53 -14.92
CA GLY A 222 -2.63 -22.90 -15.29
C GLY A 222 -3.84 -23.83 -15.19
N PRO A 223 -3.63 -25.14 -15.36
CA PRO A 223 -4.69 -26.12 -15.18
C PRO A 223 -5.23 -26.09 -13.74
N PRO A 224 -6.51 -26.45 -13.53
CA PRO A 224 -7.09 -26.47 -12.21
C PRO A 224 -6.38 -27.49 -11.32
N GLY A 225 -6.01 -27.08 -10.11
CA GLY A 225 -5.36 -27.94 -9.14
C GLY A 225 -4.92 -27.18 -7.91
N VAL A 226 -4.76 -27.90 -6.80
CA VAL A 226 -4.19 -27.38 -5.56
C VAL A 226 -3.13 -28.36 -5.10
N ARG A 227 -1.97 -27.84 -4.72
CA ARG A 227 -0.93 -28.63 -4.07
C ARG A 227 -0.25 -27.81 -2.98
N GLU A 228 0.28 -28.51 -1.99
CA GLU A 228 1.12 -27.90 -0.97
C GLU A 228 2.49 -27.54 -1.56
N LEU A 229 3.00 -26.38 -1.16
CA LEU A 229 4.33 -25.91 -1.56
C LEU A 229 5.33 -26.18 -0.44
N LYS A 230 6.53 -26.61 -0.82
CA LYS A 230 7.66 -26.63 0.12
C LYS A 230 8.06 -25.18 0.49
N PRO A 231 8.62 -24.94 1.69
CA PRO A 231 8.97 -23.59 2.13
C PRO A 231 9.85 -22.81 1.15
N GLU A 232 10.83 -23.46 0.52
CA GLU A 232 11.74 -22.82 -0.44
C GLU A 232 11.01 -22.40 -1.72
N GLU A 233 10.05 -23.20 -2.16
CA GLU A 233 9.23 -22.90 -3.33
C GLU A 233 8.25 -21.77 -3.04
N ALA A 234 7.59 -21.81 -1.87
CA ALA A 234 6.72 -20.74 -1.41
C ALA A 234 7.48 -19.42 -1.31
N PHE A 235 8.69 -19.43 -0.74
CA PHE A 235 9.54 -18.24 -0.65
C PHE A 235 9.90 -17.67 -2.03
N LYS A 236 10.32 -18.52 -2.97
CA LYS A 236 10.63 -18.09 -4.34
C LYS A 236 9.42 -17.43 -5.00
N LYS A 237 8.23 -18.02 -4.88
CA LYS A 237 7.01 -17.44 -5.46
C LYS A 237 6.67 -16.11 -4.78
N LEU A 238 6.77 -16.01 -3.45
CA LEU A 238 6.51 -14.76 -2.73
C LEU A 238 7.49 -13.62 -3.04
N ALA A 239 8.76 -13.94 -3.30
CA ALA A 239 9.78 -12.94 -3.58
C ALA A 239 9.76 -12.46 -5.04
N ILE A 240 9.21 -13.27 -5.94
CA ILE A 240 9.20 -13.00 -7.38
C ILE A 240 7.85 -12.43 -7.82
N CYS A 241 6.74 -12.69 -7.10
CA CYS A 241 5.41 -12.14 -7.36
C CYS A 241 5.26 -10.62 -7.12
#